data_AF-A0A7K3IZJ9-F1
#
_entry.id   AF-A0A7K3IZJ9-F1
#
_cell.length_a   1.000
_cell.length_b   1.000
_cell.length_c   1.000
_cell.angle_alpha   90.00
_cell.angle_beta   90.00
_cell.angle_gamma   90.00
#
_symmetry.space_group_name_H-M   'P 1'
#
loop_
_entity.id
_entity.type
_entity.pdbx_description
1 polymer ?
#
loop_
_entity_poly.entity_id
_entity_poly.type
_entity_poly.pdbx_seq_one_letter_code
_entity_poly.pdbx_strand_id
1 'polypeptide(L)' 'AVMFPKEGGYASFLLGRVVDMFYFPVINTQWPEWSPFRAGESLVFFRPIFNIADSAITCGVVAILLFQKRMFRDFN' A
#
# COMPACT_ATOMS: atom_id res chain seq x y z
N ALA A 1 0.22 -12.69 -27.49
CA ALA A 1 -0.47 -12.37 -26.23
C ALA A 1 -1.16 -11.02 -26.41
N VAL A 2 -2.45 -10.90 -26.04
CA VAL A 2 -3.14 -9.61 -26.04
C VAL A 2 -2.98 -9.05 -24.62
N MET A 3 -2.28 -7.93 -24.47
CA MET A 3 -1.99 -7.34 -23.16
C MET A 3 -3.24 -6.76 -22.48
N PHE A 4 -4.34 -6.55 -23.22
CA PHE A 4 -5.55 -5.91 -22.72
C PHE A 4 -6.82 -6.65 -23.15
N PRO A 5 -7.88 -6.68 -22.31
CA PRO A 5 -9.18 -7.20 -22.69
C PRO A 5 -9.78 -6.41 -23.87
N LYS A 6 -10.68 -7.04 -24.63
CA LYS A 6 -11.29 -6.44 -25.85
C LYS A 6 -11.99 -5.10 -25.60
N GLU A 7 -12.42 -4.84 -24.36
CA GLU A 7 -13.11 -3.62 -23.94
C GLU A 7 -12.15 -2.51 -23.43
N GLY A 8 -10.84 -2.75 -23.43
CA GLY A 8 -9.84 -1.83 -22.89
C GLY A 8 -9.69 -1.96 -21.37
N GLY A 9 -8.45 -1.87 -20.88
CA GLY A 9 -8.12 -2.04 -19.45
C GLY A 9 -7.95 -0.73 -18.68
N TYR A 10 -7.82 0.40 -19.36
CA TYR A 10 -7.58 1.71 -18.75
C TYR A 10 -8.76 2.64 -18.99
N ALA A 11 -9.10 3.41 -17.96
CA ALA A 11 -10.00 4.54 -18.11
C ALA A 11 -9.34 5.61 -19.01
N SER A 12 -10.14 6.33 -19.80
CA SER A 12 -9.69 7.53 -20.52
C SER A 12 -8.93 8.51 -19.61
N PHE A 13 -8.07 9.30 -20.26
CA PHE A 13 -7.21 10.29 -19.61
C PHE A 13 -8.01 11.23 -18.68
N LEU A 14 -7.51 11.42 -17.45
CA LEU A 14 -8.07 12.33 -16.43
C LEU A 14 -9.49 12.02 -15.91
N LEU A 15 -9.88 10.75 -15.84
CA LEU A 15 -11.15 10.33 -15.20
C LEU A 15 -11.09 10.18 -13.67
N GLY A 16 -10.02 10.66 -13.01
CA GLY A 16 -9.92 10.67 -11.55
C GLY A 16 -9.76 9.28 -10.90
N ARG A 17 -9.28 8.28 -11.64
CA ARG A 17 -9.01 6.93 -11.12
C ARG A 17 -7.50 6.78 -10.89
N VAL A 18 -7.11 6.60 -9.63
CA VAL A 18 -5.73 6.26 -9.26
C VAL A 18 -5.56 4.76 -9.50
N VAL A 19 -4.53 4.38 -10.27
CA VAL A 19 -4.22 2.97 -10.53
C VAL A 19 -3.36 2.46 -9.39
N ASP A 20 -3.91 1.59 -8.54
CA ASP A 20 -3.11 0.94 -7.51
C ASP A 20 -2.29 -0.18 -8.15
N MET A 21 -0.96 -0.07 -8.13
CA MET A 21 -0.06 -0.89 -8.96
C MET A 21 0.50 -2.11 -8.22
N PHE A 22 0.71 -2.01 -6.91
CA PHE A 22 1.44 -3.04 -6.17
C PHE A 22 0.62 -3.60 -5.00
N TYR A 23 0.36 -4.91 -5.04
CA TYR A 23 -0.28 -5.64 -3.96
C TYR A 23 0.75 -6.49 -3.21
N PHE A 24 1.01 -6.16 -1.94
CA PHE A 24 1.98 -6.88 -1.10
C PHE A 24 1.30 -7.45 0.16
N PRO A 25 0.84 -8.72 0.13
CA PRO A 25 0.40 -9.40 1.34
C PRO A 25 1.62 -9.76 2.20
N VAL A 26 1.89 -8.99 3.25
CA VAL A 26 3.09 -9.17 4.10
C VAL A 26 3.00 -10.43 4.96
N ILE A 27 1.81 -10.78 5.44
CA ILE A 27 1.56 -12.01 6.18
C ILE A 27 0.27 -12.62 5.62
N ASN A 28 0.40 -13.78 4.98
CA ASN A 28 -0.72 -14.60 4.55
C ASN A 28 -0.65 -15.94 5.28
N THR A 29 -1.35 -16.02 6.41
CA THR A 29 -1.39 -17.23 7.25
C THR A 29 -2.84 -17.58 7.54
N GLN A 30 -3.09 -18.79 8.02
CA GLN A 30 -4.40 -19.16 8.56
C GLN A 30 -4.43 -18.84 10.04
N TRP A 31 -5.57 -18.37 10.52
CA TRP A 31 -5.81 -18.23 11.94
C TRP A 31 -5.66 -19.60 12.62
N PRO A 32 -4.90 -19.70 13.71
CA PRO A 32 -4.78 -20.95 14.45
C PRO A 32 -6.16 -21.46 14.89
N GLU A 33 -6.37 -22.78 14.81
CA GLU A 33 -7.64 -23.44 15.16
C GLU A 33 -8.09 -23.18 16.60
N TRP A 34 -7.14 -22.85 17.49
CA TRP A 34 -7.41 -22.53 18.88
C TRP A 34 -7.86 -21.07 19.10
N SER A 35 -7.88 -20.22 18.07
CA SER A 35 -8.27 -18.80 18.19
C SER A 35 -9.77 -18.64 18.51
N PRO A 36 -10.14 -18.00 19.62
CA PRO A 36 -11.55 -17.87 20.04
C PRO A 36 -12.37 -16.88 19.19
N PHE A 37 -11.72 -16.12 18.30
CA PHE A 37 -12.38 -15.08 17.50
C PHE A 37 -12.62 -15.50 16.04
N ARG A 38 -11.66 -16.18 15.40
CA ARG A 38 -11.70 -16.53 13.97
C ARG A 38 -10.93 -17.81 13.67
N ALA A 39 -11.25 -18.93 14.31
CA ALA A 39 -10.56 -20.21 14.09
C ALA A 39 -10.62 -20.65 12.61
N GLY A 40 -9.46 -20.91 12.00
CA GLY A 40 -9.36 -21.48 10.64
C GLY A 40 -9.58 -20.51 9.48
N GLU A 41 -9.86 -19.22 9.71
CA GLU A 41 -10.00 -18.25 8.61
C GLU A 41 -8.65 -17.81 8.03
N SER A 42 -8.63 -17.42 6.75
CA SER A 42 -7.45 -16.82 6.12
C SER A 42 -7.16 -15.44 6.72
N LEU A 43 -6.06 -15.31 7.46
CA LEU A 43 -5.52 -14.04 7.94
C LEU A 43 -4.53 -13.49 6.92
N VAL A 44 -4.96 -12.46 6.20
CA VAL A 44 -4.03 -11.61 5.45
C VAL A 44 -3.78 -10.35 6.27
N PHE A 45 -2.72 -10.38 7.09
CA PHE A 45 -2.28 -9.21 7.82
C PHE A 45 -1.38 -8.40 6.89
N PHE A 46 -1.82 -7.16 6.63
CA PHE A 46 -1.29 -6.24 5.62
C PHE A 46 -1.77 -6.55 4.18
N ARG A 47 -2.97 -6.05 3.83
CA ARG A 47 -3.48 -5.94 2.45
C ARG A 47 -3.34 -4.56 1.78
N PRO A 48 -2.48 -3.60 2.20
CA PRO A 48 -2.39 -2.33 1.47
C PRO A 48 -1.99 -2.55 0.02
N ILE A 49 -2.63 -1.78 -0.86
CA ILE A 49 -2.27 -1.69 -2.26
C ILE A 49 -1.57 -0.34 -2.41
N PHE A 50 -0.36 -0.34 -2.92
CA PHE A 50 0.48 0.85 -3.01
C PHE A 50 0.54 1.40 -4.42
N ASN A 51 0.47 2.72 -4.53
CA ASN A 51 0.91 3.45 -5.71
C ASN A 51 2.38 3.92 -5.53
N ILE A 52 3.06 4.16 -6.65
CA ILE A 52 4.39 4.81 -6.66
C ILE A 52 4.32 6.18 -5.98
N ALA A 53 3.21 6.91 -6.15
CA ALA A 53 2.99 8.21 -5.53
C ALA A 53 3.04 8.15 -4.00
N ASP A 54 2.30 7.22 -3.38
CA ASP A 54 2.27 7.07 -1.92
C ASP A 54 3.62 6.64 -1.36
N SER A 55 4.36 5.84 -2.12
CA SER A 55 5.73 5.42 -1.76
C SER A 55 6.68 6.62 -1.76
N ALA A 56 6.61 7.47 -2.80
CA ALA A 56 7.44 8.67 -2.92
C ALA A 56 7.16 9.69 -1.79
N ILE A 57 5.88 9.91 -1.46
CA ILE A 57 5.47 10.78 -0.35
C ILE A 57 6.00 10.23 0.98
N THR A 58 5.80 8.92 1.23
CA THR A 58 6.24 8.27 2.47
C THR A 58 7.76 8.38 2.65
N CYS A 59 8.54 8.07 1.61
CA CYS A 59 10.00 8.19 1.64
C CYS A 59 10.44 9.65 1.84
N GLY A 60 9.78 10.61 1.18
CA GLY A 60 10.07 12.04 1.34
C GLY A 60 9.84 12.53 2.76
N VAL A 61 8.72 12.17 3.38
CA VAL A 61 8.42 12.52 4.79
C VAL A 61 9.45 11.90 5.72
N VAL A 62 9.77 10.60 5.56
CA VAL A 62 10.79 9.93 6.37
C VAL A 62 12.16 10.61 6.22
N ALA A 63 12.55 10.97 4.99
CA ALA A 63 13.80 11.68 4.75
C ALA A 63 13.82 13.05 5.44
N ILE A 64 12.72 13.80 5.40
CA ILE A 64 12.58 15.08 6.12
C ILE A 64 12.70 14.85 7.63
N LEU A 65 12.01 13.85 8.19
CA LEU A 65 12.08 13.55 9.62
C LEU A 65 13.51 13.19 10.08
N LEU A 66 14.26 12.42 9.27
CA LEU A 66 15.61 11.98 9.63
C LEU A 66 16.68 13.05 9.41
N PHE A 67 16.60 13.80 8.30
CA PHE A 67 17.67 14.70 7.87
C PHE A 67 17.40 16.17 8.20
N GLN A 68 16.15 16.58 8.42
CA GLN A 68 15.80 17.97 8.70
C GLN A 68 15.84 18.33 10.19
N LYS A 69 17.00 18.08 10.83
CA LYS A 69 17.25 18.39 12.26
C LYS A 69 17.08 19.88 12.62
N ARG A 70 17.21 20.79 11.63
CA ARG A 70 17.04 22.23 11.84
C ARG A 70 15.60 22.63 12.16
N MET A 71 14.61 21.93 11.60
CA MET A 71 13.19 22.19 11.87
C MET A 71 12.80 21.75 13.28
N PHE A 72 13.42 20.68 13.79
CA PHE A 72 13.17 20.18 15.16
C PHE A 72 13.93 20.92 16.25
N ARG A 73 14.89 21.80 15.89
CA ARG A 73 15.62 22.62 16.86
C ARG A 73 14.73 23.72 17.48
N ASP A 74 13.70 24.14 16.76
CA ASP A 74 12.77 25.18 17.22
C ASP A 74 11.57 24.59 18.02
N PHE A 75 11.47 23.25 18.12
CA PHE A 75 10.47 22.53 18.93
C PHE A 75 10.96 22.21 20.36
N ASN A 76 12.09 22.78 20.78
CA ASN A 76 12.69 22.61 22.11
C ASN A 76 13.07 23.97 22.70
#